data_AF-A0A9N9P4E2-F1
#
_entry.id   AF-A0A9N9P4E2-F1
#
_cell.length_a   1.000
_cell.length_b   1.000
_cell.length_c   1.000
_cell.angle_alpha   90.00
_cell.angle_beta   90.00
_cell.angle_gamma   90.00
#
_symmetry.space_group_name_H-M   'P 1'
#
loop_
_entity.id
_entity.type
_entity.pdbx_description
1 polymer ?
#
loop_
_entity_poly.entity_id
_entity_poly.type
_entity_poly.pdbx_seq_one_letter_code
_entity_poly.pdbx_strand_id
1 'polypeptide(L)'
;MAANLFPELLDQIFCHFQNDSSTLFICSLVSRRWCSSAIPWLWKQSFTICKRHQRYKLVKAYLNMLSQESKRLLINNILTQESRKAIIALDLDLASRKPLLFDYAALLQQLDYSKILKASKHFWWNQRHNNESDNGEFLDMTSLSYDTQNNDDGYEYYTFGDFPGAAASYARLFNSSKHIIKTNISTLAHQLWNILMTRSRITCLKIDTLKLYTPRARYSRDIVSLPAFTLADTYLSSIREFTIGGDFVKDNILEIMSQLCKEVEEINIFSCSTILEDIDWAPLIRAQRNLKSLKLRSIRYDLTSLFNSLSTQTRSLRHVKFDGCTSQKCLPLSILSKCSNLETLILSYCGDYRNKPSLPSTYNEKVSSIAPLKTLQLNSTYLYNSDLISFIIGSNKNLQELILDINLSDYPSLDTTIAENCPNLRKLKSNLFGPYILTILKHCHKIEYINIKGAYHRGSSLFQTYLEPGQILEQIATTSSEQLKKLVIDISSLFTNEDLSKFFAKCCGGLEYFGGGCYGYREHVEEEIMKYARKWGVGVVGISYESRSFGTIGGSMGGLGGLLNAWGNGMGFDGEDGSEFGNERHEMSVFNLHVKFG
;
A
#
# COMPACT_ATOMS: atom_id res chain seq x y z
N MET A 1 15.04 39.89 -4.97
CA MET A 1 14.92 39.53 -3.53
C MET A 1 15.10 38.02 -3.27
N ALA A 2 14.51 37.11 -4.06
CA ALA A 2 14.62 35.66 -3.81
C ALA A 2 16.05 35.07 -3.83
N ALA A 3 16.98 35.64 -4.62
CA ALA A 3 18.35 35.12 -4.75
C ALA A 3 19.24 35.24 -3.49
N ASN A 4 18.81 35.99 -2.47
CA ASN A 4 19.59 36.29 -1.26
C ASN A 4 19.20 35.45 -0.03
N LEU A 5 18.27 34.49 -0.15
CA LEU A 5 17.90 33.61 0.96
C LEU A 5 19.11 32.81 1.48
N PHE A 6 19.12 32.53 2.78
CA PHE A 6 20.13 31.71 3.43
C PHE A 6 19.94 30.22 3.07
N PRO A 7 21.02 29.43 2.89
CA PRO A 7 20.94 28.01 2.55
C PRO A 7 20.05 27.20 3.49
N GLU A 8 20.05 27.50 4.79
CA GLU A 8 19.27 26.81 5.82
C GLU A 8 17.77 26.98 5.60
N LEU A 9 17.34 28.18 5.19
CA LEU A 9 15.95 28.45 4.84
C LEU A 9 15.58 27.77 3.52
N LEU A 10 16.48 27.77 2.53
CA LEU A 10 16.27 27.07 1.27
C LEU A 10 16.12 25.56 1.48
N ASP A 11 16.92 24.96 2.36
CA ASP A 11 16.82 23.55 2.70
C ASP A 11 15.49 23.20 3.39
N GLN A 12 15.01 24.06 4.29
CA GLN A 12 13.68 23.90 4.90
C GLN A 12 12.55 24.04 3.86
N ILE A 13 12.69 24.94 2.89
CA ILE A 13 11.70 25.09 1.81
C ILE A 13 11.73 23.86 0.89
N PHE A 14 12.92 23.45 0.44
CA PHE A 14 13.08 22.35 -0.52
C PHE A 14 12.76 20.98 0.06
N CYS A 15 12.81 20.80 1.38
CA CYS A 15 12.37 19.55 2.00
C CYS A 15 10.89 19.25 1.71
N HIS A 16 10.04 20.27 1.61
CA HIS A 16 8.63 20.14 1.24
C HIS A 16 8.45 19.74 -0.23
N PHE A 17 9.43 20.04 -1.09
CA PHE A 17 9.42 19.71 -2.53
C PHE A 17 10.23 18.46 -2.87
N GLN A 18 10.65 17.64 -1.90
CA GLN A 18 11.57 16.50 -2.14
C GLN A 18 11.06 15.45 -3.16
N ASN A 19 9.75 15.42 -3.43
CA ASN A 19 9.12 14.55 -4.43
C ASN A 19 8.71 15.28 -5.72
N ASP A 20 8.84 16.61 -5.76
CA ASP A 20 8.52 17.43 -6.92
C ASP A 20 9.81 17.85 -7.66
N SER A 21 10.28 16.98 -8.56
CA SER A 21 11.47 17.29 -9.38
C SER A 21 11.29 18.52 -10.25
N SER A 22 10.08 18.78 -10.74
CA SER A 22 9.84 19.87 -11.67
C SER A 22 10.11 21.19 -10.98
N THR A 23 9.54 21.36 -9.77
CA THR A 23 9.77 22.55 -8.94
C THR A 23 11.23 22.65 -8.52
N LEU A 24 11.85 21.57 -8.01
CA LEU A 24 13.26 21.61 -7.61
C LEU A 24 14.21 21.91 -8.78
N PHE A 25 13.91 21.43 -9.98
CA PHE A 25 14.67 21.75 -11.19
C PHE A 25 14.57 23.23 -11.51
N ILE A 26 13.37 23.81 -11.51
CA ILE A 26 13.18 25.25 -11.72
C ILE A 26 13.94 26.06 -10.65
N CYS A 27 13.84 25.66 -9.38
CA CYS A 27 14.59 26.26 -8.28
C CYS A 27 16.11 26.23 -8.52
N SER A 28 16.64 25.13 -9.08
CA SER A 28 18.07 25.00 -9.35
C SER A 28 18.60 25.99 -10.41
N LEU A 29 17.72 26.58 -11.22
CA LEU A 29 18.07 27.53 -12.27
C LEU A 29 18.06 29.00 -11.80
N VAL A 30 17.56 29.29 -10.60
CA VAL A 30 17.36 30.66 -10.11
C VAL A 30 18.66 31.40 -9.85
N SER A 31 19.61 30.77 -9.17
CA SER A 31 20.92 31.34 -8.83
C SER A 31 21.91 30.24 -8.44
N ARG A 32 23.21 30.54 -8.35
CA ARG A 32 24.23 29.57 -7.88
C ARG A 32 23.91 29.02 -6.49
N ARG A 33 23.39 29.87 -5.59
CA ARG A 33 23.04 29.47 -4.21
C ARG A 33 21.81 28.56 -4.18
N TRP A 34 20.78 28.90 -4.95
CA TRP A 34 19.60 28.04 -5.10
C TRP A 34 19.95 26.71 -5.76
N CYS A 35 20.84 26.73 -6.76
CA CYS A 35 21.37 25.55 -7.41
C CYS A 35 22.06 24.62 -6.40
N SER A 36 22.97 25.16 -5.57
CA SER A 36 23.69 24.36 -4.57
C SER A 36 22.78 23.75 -3.50
N SER A 37 21.66 24.39 -3.16
CA SER A 37 20.68 23.84 -2.21
C SER A 37 19.68 22.88 -2.87
N ALA A 38 19.21 23.15 -4.10
CA ALA A 38 18.18 22.33 -4.76
C ALA A 38 18.73 21.01 -5.33
N ILE A 39 19.97 21.01 -5.82
CA ILE A 39 20.58 19.83 -6.46
C ILE A 39 20.71 18.64 -5.50
N PRO A 40 21.13 18.79 -4.23
CA PRO A 40 21.09 17.70 -3.25
C PRO A 40 19.70 17.04 -3.13
N TRP A 41 18.62 17.83 -3.10
CA TRP A 41 17.25 17.29 -3.04
C TRP A 41 16.85 16.54 -4.30
N LEU A 42 17.21 17.05 -5.49
CA LEU A 42 16.98 16.38 -6.78
C LEU A 42 17.70 15.02 -6.88
N TRP A 43 18.93 14.97 -6.37
CA TRP A 43 19.78 13.78 -6.50
C TRP A 43 19.67 12.79 -5.34
N LYS A 44 19.09 13.20 -4.20
CA LYS A 44 18.82 12.37 -3.01
C LYS A 44 18.20 11.00 -3.36
N GLN A 45 17.26 11.00 -4.30
CA GLN A 45 16.56 9.80 -4.79
C GLN A 45 16.44 9.81 -6.33
N SER A 46 17.55 10.14 -7.01
CA SER A 46 17.62 10.40 -8.47
C SER A 46 16.91 9.33 -9.32
N PHE A 47 17.14 8.05 -9.04
CA PHE A 47 16.52 6.93 -9.77
C PHE A 47 14.99 6.83 -9.58
N THR A 48 14.48 7.28 -8.42
CA THR A 48 13.05 7.32 -8.12
C THR A 48 12.38 8.43 -8.90
N ILE A 49 12.92 9.64 -8.82
CA ILE A 49 12.30 10.83 -9.40
C ILE A 49 12.45 10.87 -10.92
N CYS A 50 13.57 10.37 -11.45
CA CYS A 50 13.82 10.38 -12.89
C CYS A 50 12.81 9.51 -13.65
N LYS A 51 12.12 10.14 -14.63
CA LYS A 51 11.19 9.48 -15.54
C LYS A 51 11.83 8.27 -16.19
N ARG A 52 11.05 7.20 -16.34
CA ARG A 52 11.56 5.86 -16.71
C ARG A 52 12.42 5.87 -17.99
N HIS A 53 11.98 6.55 -19.04
CA HIS A 53 12.69 6.66 -20.32
C HIS A 53 13.96 7.53 -20.23
N GLN A 54 14.16 8.32 -19.19
CA GLN A 54 15.35 9.18 -19.00
C GLN A 54 16.40 8.57 -18.07
N ARG A 55 16.12 7.43 -17.44
CA ARG A 55 17.04 6.80 -16.47
C ARG A 55 18.40 6.42 -17.07
N TYR A 56 18.49 6.19 -18.39
CA TYR A 56 19.79 5.97 -19.04
C TYR A 56 20.72 7.20 -18.96
N LYS A 57 20.18 8.42 -18.84
CA LYS A 57 20.96 9.64 -18.68
C LYS A 57 21.64 9.68 -17.30
N LEU A 58 20.98 9.16 -16.27
CA LEU A 58 21.59 8.96 -14.95
C LEU A 58 22.76 7.98 -15.03
N VAL A 59 22.57 6.86 -15.77
CA VAL A 59 23.66 5.90 -15.99
C VAL A 59 24.85 6.58 -16.65
N LYS A 60 24.65 7.37 -17.71
CA LYS A 60 25.73 8.15 -18.35
C LYS A 60 26.42 9.11 -17.37
N ALA A 61 25.67 9.80 -16.52
CA ALA A 61 26.24 10.69 -15.52
C ALA A 61 27.11 9.93 -14.51
N TYR A 62 26.62 8.81 -13.95
CA TYR A 62 27.40 7.98 -13.03
C TYR A 62 28.60 7.28 -13.70
N LEU A 63 28.46 6.89 -14.97
CA LEU A 63 29.58 6.35 -15.76
C LEU A 63 30.73 7.35 -15.91
N ASN A 64 30.41 8.65 -16.05
CA ASN A 64 31.43 9.71 -16.08
C ASN A 64 32.21 9.80 -14.76
N MET A 65 31.58 9.42 -13.64
CA MET A 65 32.15 9.51 -12.29
C MET A 65 32.93 8.28 -11.86
N LEU A 66 32.97 7.22 -12.68
CA LEU A 66 33.74 6.02 -12.38
C LEU A 66 35.25 6.34 -12.37
N SER A 67 36.00 5.71 -11.46
CA SER A 67 37.46 5.72 -11.52
C SER A 67 37.95 5.01 -12.79
N GLN A 68 39.17 5.32 -13.23
CA GLN A 68 39.76 4.64 -14.40
C GLN A 68 39.89 3.13 -14.18
N GLU A 69 40.15 2.69 -12.95
CA GLU A 69 40.17 1.28 -12.60
C GLU A 69 38.79 0.63 -12.74
N SER A 70 37.74 1.26 -12.19
CA SER A 70 36.37 0.76 -12.29
C SER A 70 35.86 0.73 -13.74
N LYS A 71 36.25 1.70 -14.57
CA LYS A 71 35.95 1.69 -16.01
C LYS A 71 36.60 0.50 -16.72
N ARG A 72 37.88 0.22 -16.42
CA ARG A 72 38.59 -0.96 -16.94
C ARG A 72 37.92 -2.26 -16.50
N LEU A 73 37.55 -2.38 -15.23
CA LEU A 73 36.80 -3.54 -14.71
C LEU A 73 35.45 -3.72 -15.41
N LEU A 74 34.71 -2.64 -15.65
CA LEU A 74 33.46 -2.69 -16.42
C LEU A 74 33.70 -3.21 -17.85
N ILE A 75 34.69 -2.68 -18.55
CA ILE A 75 35.02 -3.07 -19.94
C ILE A 75 35.42 -4.55 -20.00
N ASN A 76 36.25 -5.02 -19.07
CA ASN A 76 36.73 -6.39 -19.04
C ASN A 76 35.60 -7.40 -18.77
N ASN A 77 34.63 -7.02 -17.94
CA ASN A 77 33.52 -7.89 -17.52
C ASN A 77 32.29 -7.82 -18.46
N ILE A 78 32.30 -6.95 -19.47
CA ILE A 78 31.30 -6.94 -20.53
C ILE A 78 31.63 -8.04 -21.55
N LEU A 79 30.63 -8.84 -21.92
CA LEU A 79 30.84 -10.06 -22.72
C LEU A 79 30.95 -9.81 -24.23
N THR A 80 30.36 -8.75 -24.78
CA THR A 80 30.35 -8.51 -26.24
C THR A 80 31.33 -7.41 -26.65
N GLN A 81 32.02 -7.63 -27.77
CA GLN A 81 32.94 -6.63 -28.33
C GLN A 81 32.22 -5.31 -28.69
N GLU A 82 30.99 -5.38 -29.21
CA GLU A 82 30.17 -4.21 -29.52
C GLU A 82 29.87 -3.37 -28.26
N SER A 83 29.48 -4.02 -27.16
CA SER A 83 29.23 -3.33 -25.89
C SER A 83 30.51 -2.74 -25.31
N ARG A 84 31.67 -3.39 -25.47
CA ARG A 84 32.97 -2.81 -25.09
C ARG A 84 33.28 -1.57 -25.90
N LYS A 85 33.13 -1.62 -27.24
CA LYS A 85 33.31 -0.47 -28.12
C LYS A 85 32.39 0.69 -27.75
N ALA A 86 31.13 0.43 -27.44
CA ALA A 86 30.17 1.45 -27.01
C ALA A 86 30.59 2.15 -25.70
N ILE A 87 31.08 1.40 -24.72
CA ILE A 87 31.57 1.98 -23.46
C ILE A 87 32.85 2.80 -23.69
N ILE A 88 33.78 2.32 -24.52
CA ILE A 88 35.01 3.07 -24.86
C ILE A 88 34.68 4.37 -25.60
N ALA A 89 33.79 4.31 -26.59
CA ALA A 89 33.35 5.51 -27.32
C ALA A 89 32.67 6.52 -26.39
N LEU A 90 31.84 6.04 -25.46
CA LEU A 90 31.22 6.88 -24.44
C LEU A 90 32.26 7.50 -23.50
N ASP A 91 33.27 6.74 -23.08
CA ASP A 91 34.33 7.26 -22.20
C ASP A 91 35.16 8.35 -22.87
N LEU A 92 35.50 8.17 -24.15
CA LEU A 92 36.19 9.19 -24.95
C LEU A 92 35.35 10.47 -25.11
N ASP A 93 34.05 10.34 -25.41
CA ASP A 93 33.13 11.49 -25.47
C ASP A 93 33.05 12.19 -24.11
N LEU A 94 32.89 11.44 -23.02
CA LEU A 94 32.80 12.00 -21.67
C LEU A 94 34.09 12.70 -21.22
N ALA A 95 35.26 12.16 -21.59
CA ALA A 95 36.56 12.77 -21.31
C ALA A 95 36.76 14.12 -22.03
N SER A 96 36.07 14.34 -23.15
CA SER A 96 36.11 15.61 -23.88
C SER A 96 35.22 16.71 -23.27
N ARG A 97 34.34 16.36 -22.33
CA ARG A 97 33.36 17.29 -21.72
C ARG A 97 33.95 18.03 -20.53
N LYS A 98 33.34 19.18 -20.20
CA LYS A 98 33.64 19.92 -18.96
C LYS A 98 33.39 19.04 -17.73
N PRO A 99 34.18 19.22 -16.65
CA PRO A 99 33.98 18.48 -15.40
C PRO A 99 32.57 18.71 -14.85
N LEU A 100 32.03 17.69 -14.20
CA LEU A 100 30.72 17.76 -13.55
C LEU A 100 30.75 18.81 -12.44
N LEU A 101 29.66 19.58 -12.34
CA LEU A 101 29.54 20.68 -11.37
C LEU A 101 29.45 20.18 -9.92
N PHE A 102 28.92 18.98 -9.71
CA PHE A 102 28.74 18.36 -8.40
C PHE A 102 29.18 16.91 -8.42
N ASP A 103 29.55 16.40 -7.25
CA ASP A 103 29.67 14.96 -7.00
C ASP A 103 28.26 14.35 -6.85
N TYR A 104 27.57 14.18 -7.97
CA TYR A 104 26.21 13.64 -8.01
C TYR A 104 26.06 12.24 -7.41
N ALA A 105 27.14 11.45 -7.35
CA ALA A 105 27.15 10.18 -6.63
C ALA A 105 27.03 10.44 -5.12
N ALA A 106 27.89 11.29 -4.55
CA ALA A 106 27.87 11.60 -3.12
C ALA A 106 26.53 12.19 -2.61
N LEU A 107 25.73 12.82 -3.49
CA LEU A 107 24.42 13.38 -3.16
C LEU A 107 23.30 12.33 -3.03
N LEU A 108 23.52 11.09 -3.49
CA LEU A 108 22.52 10.03 -3.40
C LEU A 108 22.37 9.53 -1.96
N GLN A 109 21.13 9.44 -1.46
CA GLN A 109 20.84 8.90 -0.13
C GLN A 109 19.92 7.69 -0.17
N GLN A 110 19.10 7.57 -1.23
CA GLN A 110 18.23 6.41 -1.45
C GLN A 110 18.74 5.56 -2.61
N LEU A 111 19.17 4.35 -2.28
CA LEU A 111 19.64 3.36 -3.25
C LEU A 111 18.62 2.25 -3.43
N ASP A 112 18.17 2.05 -4.66
CA ASP A 112 17.18 1.03 -5.01
C ASP A 112 17.73 0.15 -6.14
N TYR A 113 18.09 -1.08 -5.79
CA TYR A 113 18.74 -2.01 -6.72
C TYR A 113 17.88 -2.28 -7.97
N SER A 114 16.56 -2.42 -7.77
CA SER A 114 15.60 -2.65 -8.86
C SER A 114 15.66 -1.53 -9.89
N LYS A 115 15.76 -0.28 -9.43
CA LYS A 115 15.82 0.89 -10.30
C LYS A 115 17.16 1.01 -11.02
N ILE A 116 18.28 0.67 -10.36
CA ILE A 116 19.61 0.63 -11.01
C ILE A 116 19.63 -0.42 -12.11
N LEU A 117 19.09 -1.61 -11.84
CA LEU A 117 19.03 -2.67 -12.84
C LEU A 117 18.14 -2.27 -14.03
N LYS A 118 16.98 -1.64 -13.76
CA LYS A 118 16.10 -1.07 -14.81
C LYS A 118 16.82 0.03 -15.61
N ALA A 119 17.53 0.94 -14.94
CA ALA A 119 18.30 1.99 -15.60
C ALA A 119 19.41 1.42 -16.49
N SER A 120 20.11 0.39 -16.03
CA SER A 120 21.13 -0.34 -16.78
C SER A 120 20.54 -1.04 -18.00
N LYS A 121 19.35 -1.65 -17.86
CA LYS A 121 18.58 -2.21 -18.99
C LYS A 121 18.25 -1.13 -20.02
N HIS A 122 17.72 0.02 -19.59
CA HIS A 122 17.39 1.12 -20.49
C HIS A 122 18.63 1.71 -21.19
N PHE A 123 19.76 1.78 -20.49
CA PHE A 123 21.03 2.20 -21.09
C PHE A 123 21.44 1.30 -22.25
N TRP A 124 21.48 -0.02 -22.03
CA TRP A 124 21.85 -0.97 -23.07
C TRP A 124 20.84 -1.00 -24.23
N TRP A 125 19.55 -0.80 -23.95
CA TRP A 125 18.52 -0.63 -24.98
C TRP A 125 18.82 0.58 -25.88
N ASN A 126 19.10 1.74 -25.29
CA ASN A 126 19.39 2.97 -26.03
C ASN A 126 20.68 2.87 -26.86
N GLN A 127 21.69 2.13 -26.40
CA GLN A 127 22.94 1.97 -27.16
C GLN A 127 22.76 1.13 -28.43
N ARG A 128 21.79 0.22 -28.47
CA ARG A 128 21.52 -0.62 -29.64
C ARG A 128 20.78 0.12 -30.74
N HIS A 129 19.71 0.82 -30.39
CA HIS A 129 18.91 1.56 -31.36
C HIS A 129 19.60 2.84 -31.89
N ASN A 130 20.65 3.33 -31.23
CA ASN A 130 21.48 4.39 -31.81
C ASN A 130 22.46 3.87 -32.89
N ASN A 131 22.72 2.56 -32.96
CA ASN A 131 23.65 1.96 -33.93
C ASN A 131 22.95 1.38 -35.16
N GLU A 132 21.65 1.15 -35.10
CA GLU A 132 20.82 0.78 -36.25
C GLU A 132 20.26 2.05 -36.87
N SER A 133 20.91 2.53 -37.93
CA SER A 133 20.30 3.48 -38.86
C SER A 133 19.18 2.75 -39.60
N ASP A 134 18.01 2.64 -38.98
CA ASP A 134 16.81 2.18 -39.64
C ASP A 134 15.66 3.15 -39.34
N ASN A 135 15.02 3.62 -40.41
CA ASN A 135 13.86 4.50 -40.41
C ASN A 135 12.60 3.71 -39.99
N GLY A 136 12.69 2.93 -38.91
CA GLY A 136 11.53 2.39 -38.22
C GLY A 136 10.97 3.48 -37.34
N GLU A 137 9.74 3.91 -37.63
CA GLU A 137 8.97 4.86 -36.82
C GLU A 137 9.26 4.67 -35.34
N PHE A 138 9.47 5.80 -34.65
CA PHE A 138 9.31 5.89 -33.22
C PHE A 138 7.91 5.32 -32.91
N LEU A 139 7.83 4.03 -32.57
CA LEU A 139 6.64 3.44 -31.98
C LEU A 139 6.54 4.06 -30.61
N ASP A 140 5.87 5.19 -30.65
CA ASP A 140 5.49 5.99 -29.55
C ASP A 140 4.66 5.14 -28.59
N MET A 141 5.31 4.53 -27.60
CA MET A 141 4.59 3.98 -26.45
C MET A 141 3.91 5.09 -25.61
N THR A 142 3.87 6.35 -26.09
CA THR A 142 3.03 7.41 -25.52
C THR A 142 1.62 7.51 -26.13
N SER A 143 1.26 6.72 -27.15
CA SER A 143 -0.12 6.72 -27.67
C SER A 143 -1.12 5.81 -26.94
N LEU A 144 -0.72 5.16 -25.84
CA LEU A 144 -1.66 4.67 -24.83
C LEU A 144 -1.57 5.55 -23.59
N SER A 145 -1.95 6.81 -23.80
CA SER A 145 -2.50 7.64 -22.73
C SER A 145 -3.74 6.94 -22.18
N TYR A 146 -3.63 6.36 -20.99
CA TYR A 146 -4.72 6.46 -20.04
C TYR A 146 -4.14 7.01 -18.75
N ASP A 147 -4.76 8.10 -18.31
CA ASP A 147 -4.51 8.77 -17.06
C ASP A 147 -4.27 7.77 -15.94
N THR A 148 -3.09 7.86 -15.34
CA THR A 148 -2.92 7.45 -13.94
C THR A 148 -2.51 8.67 -13.17
N GLN A 149 -3.52 9.51 -12.90
CA GLN A 149 -3.60 10.15 -11.61
C GLN A 149 -3.41 9.05 -10.54
N ASN A 150 -2.45 9.26 -9.64
CA ASN A 150 -2.40 8.71 -8.29
C ASN A 150 -3.08 7.34 -8.10
N ASN A 151 -2.36 6.25 -8.35
CA ASN A 151 -2.63 4.98 -7.68
C ASN A 151 -1.30 4.33 -7.29
N ASP A 152 -1.02 4.35 -5.98
CA ASP A 152 0.17 3.81 -5.32
C ASP A 152 0.03 2.31 -5.01
N ASP A 153 -1.03 1.65 -5.48
CA ASP A 153 -1.26 0.21 -5.30
C ASP A 153 -1.81 -0.42 -6.59
N GLY A 154 -1.11 -1.41 -7.15
CA GLY A 154 -1.68 -2.24 -8.22
C GLY A 154 -0.64 -2.88 -9.14
N TYR A 155 -0.63 -4.21 -9.19
CA TYR A 155 0.21 -5.06 -10.03
C TYR A 155 0.30 -4.57 -11.50
N GLU A 156 1.50 -4.19 -11.96
CA GLU A 156 1.76 -3.96 -13.39
C GLU A 156 1.84 -5.30 -14.13
N TYR A 157 0.74 -5.69 -14.79
CA TYR A 157 0.74 -6.74 -15.80
C TYR A 157 1.51 -6.27 -17.04
N TYR A 158 2.55 -7.00 -17.42
CA TYR A 158 3.10 -6.95 -18.78
C TYR A 158 2.66 -8.21 -19.52
N THR A 159 1.66 -8.06 -20.38
CA THR A 159 1.35 -9.02 -21.44
C THR A 159 2.41 -8.87 -22.54
N PHE A 160 3.39 -9.77 -22.53
CA PHE A 160 4.08 -10.14 -23.78
C PHE A 160 3.07 -10.90 -24.63
N GLY A 161 2.38 -10.22 -25.54
CA GLY A 161 1.58 -10.84 -26.56
C GLY A 161 0.37 -10.02 -26.94
N ASP A 162 0.51 -9.27 -28.03
CA ASP A 162 -0.50 -9.14 -29.09
C ASP A 162 0.23 -9.08 -30.44
N PHE A 163 0.90 -10.19 -30.78
CA PHE A 163 1.21 -10.54 -32.18
C PHE A 163 1.29 -12.08 -32.26
N PRO A 164 0.23 -12.77 -32.74
CA PRO A 164 0.19 -14.23 -32.83
C PRO A 164 1.19 -14.86 -33.82
N GLY A 165 2.06 -14.10 -34.50
CA GLY A 165 3.03 -14.62 -35.46
C GLY A 165 4.51 -14.45 -35.09
N ALA A 166 4.87 -13.48 -34.23
CA ALA A 166 6.27 -13.13 -34.00
C ALA A 166 6.88 -13.84 -32.76
N ALA A 167 6.07 -14.13 -31.74
CA ALA A 167 6.57 -14.67 -30.47
C ALA A 167 7.20 -16.08 -30.60
N ALA A 168 6.67 -16.92 -31.49
CA ALA A 168 7.17 -18.30 -31.69
C ALA A 168 8.43 -18.39 -32.56
N SER A 169 8.70 -17.36 -33.37
CA SER A 169 9.86 -17.27 -34.26
C SER A 169 11.03 -16.55 -33.57
N TYR A 170 10.75 -15.53 -32.74
CA TYR A 170 11.77 -14.85 -31.93
C TYR A 170 12.27 -15.66 -30.73
N ALA A 171 11.42 -16.51 -30.12
CA ALA A 171 11.81 -17.32 -28.97
C ALA A 171 12.79 -18.46 -29.32
N ARG A 172 12.90 -18.86 -30.60
CA ARG A 172 13.74 -19.99 -31.05
C ARG A 172 15.12 -19.58 -31.59
N LEU A 173 15.36 -18.31 -31.92
CA LEU A 173 16.60 -17.86 -32.57
C LEU A 173 17.67 -17.24 -31.64
N PHE A 174 17.38 -16.94 -30.36
CA PHE A 174 18.27 -16.09 -29.53
C PHE A 174 18.47 -16.51 -28.07
N ASN A 175 18.55 -17.81 -27.76
CA ASN A 175 18.75 -18.26 -26.38
C ASN A 175 20.13 -17.85 -25.79
N SER A 176 21.20 -17.88 -26.60
CA SER A 176 22.55 -17.45 -26.20
C SER A 176 22.70 -15.93 -26.10
N SER A 177 22.04 -15.16 -26.96
CA SER A 177 22.08 -13.68 -26.93
C SER A 177 21.34 -13.09 -25.72
N LYS A 178 20.27 -13.74 -25.25
CA LYS A 178 19.51 -13.31 -24.06
C LYS A 178 20.35 -13.37 -22.78
N HIS A 179 21.13 -14.44 -22.62
CA HIS A 179 22.05 -14.59 -21.48
C HIS A 179 23.12 -13.50 -21.47
N ILE A 180 23.77 -13.27 -22.63
CA ILE A 180 24.81 -12.26 -22.80
C ILE A 180 24.29 -10.85 -22.46
N ILE A 181 23.08 -10.49 -22.91
CA ILE A 181 22.43 -9.21 -22.58
C ILE A 181 22.20 -9.09 -21.08
N LYS A 182 21.67 -10.15 -20.45
CA LYS A 182 21.41 -10.17 -19.02
C LYS A 182 22.70 -10.00 -18.23
N THR A 183 23.79 -10.66 -18.64
CA THR A 183 25.11 -10.49 -18.02
C THR A 183 25.58 -9.04 -18.14
N ASN A 184 25.56 -8.43 -19.34
CA ASN A 184 26.00 -7.04 -19.51
C ASN A 184 25.17 -6.04 -18.67
N ILE A 185 23.86 -6.27 -18.54
CA ILE A 185 22.99 -5.46 -17.67
C ILE A 185 23.39 -5.62 -16.20
N SER A 186 23.61 -6.85 -15.74
CA SER A 186 24.03 -7.14 -14.35
C SER A 186 25.40 -6.54 -14.06
N THR A 187 26.38 -6.73 -14.94
CA THR A 187 27.74 -6.17 -14.80
C THR A 187 27.69 -4.65 -14.64
N LEU A 188 26.93 -3.95 -15.50
CA LEU A 188 26.77 -2.51 -15.39
C LEU A 188 26.10 -2.10 -14.08
N ALA A 189 25.02 -2.79 -13.69
CA ALA A 189 24.32 -2.52 -12.45
C ALA A 189 25.21 -2.73 -11.22
N HIS A 190 26.06 -3.75 -11.21
CA HIS A 190 27.02 -4.03 -10.13
C HIS A 190 28.09 -2.96 -10.02
N GLN A 191 28.65 -2.50 -11.14
CA GLN A 191 29.65 -1.43 -11.12
C GLN A 191 29.05 -0.10 -10.65
N LEU A 192 27.83 0.22 -11.10
CA LEU A 192 27.09 1.38 -10.60
C LEU A 192 26.81 1.24 -9.11
N TRP A 193 26.34 0.07 -8.65
CA TRP A 193 26.07 -0.20 -7.25
C TRP A 193 27.29 0.02 -6.37
N ASN A 194 28.43 -0.60 -6.71
CA ASN A 194 29.64 -0.51 -5.91
C ASN A 194 30.05 0.95 -5.69
N ILE A 195 30.02 1.78 -6.73
CA ILE A 195 30.45 3.17 -6.63
C ILE A 195 29.44 4.04 -5.90
N LEU A 196 28.15 3.82 -6.12
CA LEU A 196 27.12 4.50 -5.36
C LEU A 196 27.20 4.14 -3.88
N MET A 197 27.55 2.90 -3.55
CA MET A 197 27.73 2.47 -2.17
C MET A 197 28.99 3.07 -1.53
N THR A 198 30.12 3.13 -2.25
CA THR A 198 31.37 3.67 -1.69
C THR A 198 31.37 5.20 -1.57
N ARG A 199 30.73 5.92 -2.50
CA ARG A 199 30.80 7.40 -2.56
C ARG A 199 29.66 8.10 -1.86
N SER A 200 28.56 7.43 -1.60
CA SER A 200 27.33 8.05 -1.11
C SER A 200 27.01 7.61 0.31
N ARG A 201 26.48 8.54 1.12
CA ARG A 201 26.01 8.24 2.47
C ARG A 201 24.56 7.75 2.40
N ILE A 202 24.39 6.47 2.08
CA ILE A 202 23.07 5.87 1.89
C ILE A 202 22.33 5.74 3.23
N THR A 203 21.21 6.45 3.34
CA THR A 203 20.29 6.34 4.49
C THR A 203 19.13 5.38 4.21
N CYS A 204 18.77 5.17 2.95
CA CYS A 204 17.69 4.28 2.56
C CYS A 204 18.18 3.25 1.52
N LEU A 205 18.22 1.98 1.89
CA LEU A 205 18.68 0.89 1.05
C LEU A 205 17.51 -0.04 0.71
N LYS A 206 17.20 -0.19 -0.57
CA LYS A 206 16.14 -1.07 -1.08
C LYS A 206 16.69 -2.13 -2.03
N ILE A 207 16.59 -3.38 -1.61
CA ILE A 207 16.93 -4.57 -2.38
C ILE A 207 15.63 -5.31 -2.69
N ASP A 208 14.92 -4.84 -3.71
CA ASP A 208 13.65 -5.42 -4.17
C ASP A 208 13.81 -6.05 -5.56
N THR A 209 13.81 -7.39 -5.61
CA THR A 209 13.88 -8.11 -6.87
C THR A 209 12.53 -8.63 -7.37
N LEU A 210 11.42 -8.46 -6.63
CA LEU A 210 10.09 -8.89 -7.08
C LEU A 210 9.72 -8.24 -8.42
N LYS A 211 9.97 -6.94 -8.54
CA LYS A 211 9.65 -6.14 -9.73
C LYS A 211 10.54 -6.42 -10.95
N LEU A 212 11.40 -7.44 -10.87
CA LEU A 212 12.32 -7.85 -11.94
C LEU A 212 11.81 -9.07 -12.71
N TYR A 213 10.77 -9.75 -12.21
CA TYR A 213 10.22 -10.95 -12.84
C TYR A 213 8.98 -10.62 -13.69
N THR A 214 8.94 -11.16 -14.91
CA THR A 214 7.72 -11.16 -15.75
C THR A 214 6.92 -12.43 -15.46
N PRO A 215 5.60 -12.37 -15.20
CA PRO A 215 4.76 -13.52 -14.81
C PRO A 215 4.77 -14.71 -15.78
N ARG A 216 5.15 -14.52 -17.05
CA ARG A 216 5.16 -15.56 -18.09
C ARG A 216 6.45 -16.38 -18.20
N ALA A 217 7.53 -16.04 -17.48
CA ALA A 217 8.79 -16.79 -17.55
C ALA A 217 8.77 -18.01 -16.61
N ARG A 218 8.03 -19.07 -16.97
CA ARG A 218 7.94 -20.30 -16.16
C ARG A 218 9.24 -21.14 -16.08
N TYR A 219 10.32 -20.80 -16.80
CA TYR A 219 11.46 -21.72 -16.95
C TYR A 219 12.88 -21.10 -16.94
N SER A 220 13.06 -19.85 -16.49
CA SER A 220 14.41 -19.34 -16.17
C SER A 220 14.28 -18.17 -15.21
N ARG A 221 14.20 -18.49 -13.91
CA ARG A 221 14.37 -17.51 -12.84
C ARG A 221 15.85 -17.43 -12.55
N ASP A 222 16.65 -16.82 -13.44
CA ASP A 222 18.07 -16.66 -13.09
C ASP A 222 18.13 -15.73 -11.88
N ILE A 223 18.60 -16.29 -10.76
CA ILE A 223 18.83 -15.62 -9.48
C ILE A 223 19.55 -14.32 -9.80
N VAL A 224 19.00 -13.22 -9.32
CA VAL A 224 19.67 -11.93 -9.45
C VAL A 224 20.91 -12.03 -8.57
N SER A 225 22.08 -12.20 -9.19
CA SER A 225 23.35 -12.06 -8.49
C SER A 225 23.40 -10.64 -7.97
N LEU A 226 23.47 -10.48 -6.64
CA LEU A 226 23.69 -9.19 -6.01
C LEU A 226 25.20 -8.95 -5.87
N PRO A 227 25.64 -7.69 -5.87
CA PRO A 227 27.00 -7.33 -5.48
C PRO A 227 27.33 -7.92 -4.10
N ALA A 228 28.55 -8.42 -3.93
CA ALA A 228 29.01 -8.95 -2.66
C ALA A 228 29.07 -7.81 -1.62
N PHE A 229 28.42 -8.02 -0.48
CA PHE A 229 28.59 -7.18 0.69
C PHE A 229 29.84 -7.65 1.44
N THR A 230 30.58 -6.72 2.04
CA THR A 230 31.75 -7.03 2.88
C THR A 230 31.71 -6.27 4.21
N LEU A 231 32.46 -6.74 5.22
CA LEU A 231 32.60 -5.99 6.49
C LEU A 231 33.37 -4.67 6.35
N ALA A 232 34.07 -4.45 5.23
CA ALA A 232 34.73 -3.19 4.93
C ALA A 232 33.73 -2.09 4.49
N ASP A 233 32.46 -2.45 4.27
CA ASP A 233 31.38 -1.58 3.82
C ASP A 233 30.84 -0.69 4.95
N THR A 234 31.73 0.05 5.62
CA THR A 234 31.42 0.88 6.81
C THR A 234 30.33 1.92 6.54
N TYR A 235 30.10 2.30 5.28
CA TYR A 235 29.01 3.17 4.85
C TYR A 235 27.62 2.62 5.19
N LEU A 236 27.46 1.30 5.33
CA LEU A 236 26.20 0.65 5.74
C LEU A 236 25.72 1.12 7.12
N SER A 237 26.63 1.55 8.00
CA SER A 237 26.30 2.08 9.34
C SER A 237 25.40 3.33 9.32
N SER A 238 25.34 4.03 8.17
CA SER A 238 24.50 5.22 7.98
C SER A 238 23.05 4.90 7.58
N ILE A 239 22.73 3.63 7.30
CA ILE A 239 21.39 3.20 6.93
C ILE A 239 20.41 3.45 8.09
N ARG A 240 19.24 3.97 7.72
CA ARG A 240 18.08 4.25 8.58
C ARG A 240 16.85 3.50 8.11
N GLU A 241 16.73 3.26 6.81
CA GLU A 241 15.64 2.49 6.22
C GLU A 241 16.23 1.33 5.40
N PHE A 242 15.80 0.12 5.71
CA PHE A 242 16.23 -1.08 4.99
C PHE A 242 15.04 -1.86 4.47
N THR A 243 14.98 -2.05 3.16
CA THR A 243 13.98 -2.87 2.49
C THR A 243 14.66 -4.01 1.78
N ILE A 244 14.21 -5.24 2.03
CA ILE A 244 14.80 -6.44 1.41
C ILE A 244 13.71 -7.45 1.06
N GLY A 245 13.80 -7.98 -0.15
CA GLY A 245 12.97 -9.10 -0.56
C GLY A 245 13.11 -9.50 -2.02
N GLY A 246 12.60 -10.71 -2.31
CA GLY A 246 12.70 -11.38 -3.61
C GLY A 246 13.69 -12.55 -3.62
N ASP A 247 13.80 -13.22 -4.77
CA ASP A 247 14.44 -14.52 -4.93
C ASP A 247 15.98 -14.44 -5.06
N PHE A 248 16.67 -14.39 -3.92
CA PHE A 248 18.12 -14.49 -3.82
C PHE A 248 18.54 -14.93 -2.40
N VAL A 249 19.77 -15.41 -2.27
CA VAL A 249 20.38 -15.83 -0.99
C VAL A 249 20.64 -14.61 -0.12
N LYS A 250 20.13 -14.62 1.13
CA LYS A 250 20.17 -13.45 2.03
C LYS A 250 21.22 -13.56 3.13
N ASP A 251 21.77 -14.74 3.40
CA ASP A 251 22.63 -15.02 4.57
C ASP A 251 23.79 -14.04 4.74
N ASN A 252 24.62 -13.86 3.69
CA ASN A 252 25.75 -12.91 3.73
C ASN A 252 25.30 -11.47 3.97
N ILE A 253 24.16 -11.06 3.40
CA ILE A 253 23.63 -9.71 3.58
C ILE A 253 23.15 -9.55 5.02
N LEU A 254 22.45 -10.54 5.57
CA LEU A 254 21.96 -10.49 6.95
C LEU A 254 23.10 -10.47 7.95
N GLU A 255 24.13 -11.29 7.74
CA GLU A 255 25.31 -11.30 8.60
C GLU A 255 25.96 -9.92 8.64
N ILE A 256 26.27 -9.33 7.49
CA ILE A 256 26.98 -8.05 7.39
C ILE A 256 26.11 -6.90 7.87
N MET A 257 24.83 -6.86 7.48
CA MET A 257 23.89 -5.84 7.93
C MET A 257 23.70 -5.90 9.45
N SER A 258 23.61 -7.10 10.03
CA SER A 258 23.52 -7.26 11.49
C SER A 258 24.78 -6.80 12.22
N GLN A 259 25.96 -6.93 11.61
CA GLN A 259 27.22 -6.49 12.20
C GLN A 259 27.44 -4.99 12.09
N LEU A 260 27.15 -4.38 10.92
CA LEU A 260 27.48 -2.97 10.65
C LEU A 260 26.33 -1.98 10.94
N CYS A 261 25.07 -2.39 10.72
CA CYS A 261 23.92 -1.50 10.90
C CYS A 261 23.38 -1.60 12.33
N LYS A 262 23.46 -0.50 13.09
CA LYS A 262 23.00 -0.42 14.49
C LYS A 262 21.88 0.59 14.73
N GLU A 263 21.55 1.38 13.71
CA GLU A 263 20.71 2.57 13.82
C GLU A 263 19.57 2.53 12.78
N VAL A 264 19.21 1.34 12.27
CA VAL A 264 18.07 1.21 11.35
C VAL A 264 16.78 1.47 12.11
N GLU A 265 16.00 2.42 11.60
CA GLU A 265 14.73 2.87 12.18
C GLU A 265 13.53 2.18 11.52
N GLU A 266 13.62 1.84 10.23
CA GLU A 266 12.59 1.09 9.50
C GLU A 266 13.17 -0.14 8.81
N ILE A 267 12.59 -1.30 9.07
CA ILE A 267 12.87 -2.56 8.38
C ILE A 267 11.61 -3.02 7.65
N ASN A 268 11.74 -3.26 6.35
CA ASN A 268 10.69 -3.81 5.51
C ASN A 268 11.20 -5.10 4.86
N ILE A 269 10.59 -6.23 5.23
CA ILE A 269 10.93 -7.55 4.74
C ILE A 269 9.75 -8.08 3.94
N PHE A 270 10.03 -8.62 2.76
CA PHE A 270 9.01 -9.34 2.03
C PHE A 270 9.56 -10.60 1.38
N SER A 271 8.77 -11.66 1.41
CA SER A 271 9.10 -12.94 0.79
C SER A 271 8.45 -13.07 -0.58
N CYS A 272 9.03 -13.90 -1.43
CA CYS A 272 8.50 -14.25 -2.74
C CYS A 272 8.07 -15.72 -2.75
N SER A 273 6.99 -16.04 -3.47
CA SER A 273 6.29 -17.33 -3.34
C SER A 273 7.02 -18.54 -3.94
N THR A 274 8.22 -18.34 -4.46
CA THR A 274 8.87 -19.17 -5.47
C THR A 274 10.03 -19.99 -4.97
N ILE A 275 10.64 -19.60 -3.83
CA ILE A 275 11.65 -20.35 -3.09
C ILE A 275 11.07 -20.65 -1.71
N LEU A 276 11.29 -21.88 -1.22
CA LEU A 276 11.07 -22.19 0.19
C LEU A 276 12.16 -21.47 0.97
N GLU A 277 11.84 -20.27 1.44
CA GLU A 277 12.70 -19.50 2.33
C GLU A 277 12.46 -19.94 3.78
N ASP A 278 13.52 -20.12 4.55
CA ASP A 278 13.49 -20.18 6.01
C ASP A 278 14.65 -19.32 6.52
N ILE A 279 14.33 -18.08 6.88
CA ILE A 279 15.32 -17.03 7.14
C ILE A 279 15.16 -16.53 8.57
N ASP A 280 16.23 -16.61 9.35
CA ASP A 280 16.27 -16.02 10.69
C ASP A 280 16.63 -14.53 10.62
N TRP A 281 15.61 -13.68 10.79
CA TRP A 281 15.78 -12.23 10.85
C TRP A 281 16.17 -11.72 12.23
N ALA A 282 16.15 -12.57 13.27
CA ALA A 282 16.41 -12.14 14.63
C ALA A 282 17.75 -11.42 14.83
N PRO A 283 18.89 -11.84 14.21
CA PRO A 283 20.15 -11.13 14.36
C PRO A 283 20.07 -9.66 13.91
N LEU A 284 19.38 -9.41 12.79
CA LEU A 284 19.22 -8.07 12.24
C LEU A 284 18.39 -7.18 13.15
N ILE A 285 17.30 -7.72 13.71
CA ILE A 285 16.42 -6.99 14.63
C ILE A 285 17.15 -6.68 15.95
N ARG A 286 17.83 -7.66 16.56
CA ARG A 286 18.56 -7.48 17.84
C ARG A 286 19.70 -6.48 17.72
N ALA A 287 20.29 -6.34 16.54
CA ALA A 287 21.39 -5.43 16.30
C ALA A 287 21.00 -3.95 16.37
N GLN A 288 19.70 -3.62 16.22
CA GLN A 288 19.25 -2.23 16.16
C GLN A 288 19.03 -1.63 17.54
N ARG A 289 19.41 -0.35 17.70
CA ARG A 289 19.25 0.40 18.95
C ARG A 289 17.95 1.18 19.04
N ASN A 290 17.33 1.49 17.89
CA ASN A 290 16.17 2.38 17.82
C ASN A 290 15.23 2.00 16.67
N LEU A 291 14.87 0.72 16.55
CA LEU A 291 13.94 0.28 15.51
C LEU A 291 12.54 0.84 15.80
N LYS A 292 12.01 1.70 14.91
CA LYS A 292 10.72 2.37 15.03
C LYS A 292 9.62 1.69 14.22
N SER A 293 9.95 1.13 13.06
CA SER A 293 8.99 0.48 12.18
C SER A 293 9.46 -0.88 11.69
N LEU A 294 8.56 -1.86 11.76
CA LEU A 294 8.75 -3.19 11.20
C LEU A 294 7.58 -3.53 10.27
N LYS A 295 7.90 -3.84 9.02
CA LYS A 295 6.92 -4.22 7.98
C LYS A 295 7.28 -5.59 7.45
N LEU A 296 6.36 -6.54 7.51
CA LEU A 296 6.53 -7.89 6.96
C LEU A 296 5.47 -8.14 5.89
N ARG A 297 5.86 -8.72 4.75
CA ARG A 297 4.91 -9.05 3.67
C ARG A 297 5.15 -10.43 3.07
N SER A 298 4.06 -11.16 2.88
CA SER A 298 4.00 -12.46 2.19
C SER A 298 4.90 -13.55 2.79
N ILE A 299 5.22 -13.47 4.08
CA ILE A 299 6.11 -14.44 4.75
C ILE A 299 5.34 -15.70 5.12
N ARG A 300 5.83 -16.85 4.64
CA ARG A 300 5.18 -18.17 4.81
C ARG A 300 6.01 -19.20 5.59
N TYR A 301 7.11 -18.78 6.22
CA TYR A 301 7.94 -19.57 7.13
C TYR A 301 7.89 -19.06 8.58
N ASP A 302 8.38 -19.86 9.52
CA ASP A 302 8.27 -19.58 10.95
C ASP A 302 8.91 -18.24 11.33
N LEU A 303 8.17 -17.42 12.08
CA LEU A 303 8.61 -16.10 12.54
C LEU A 303 8.90 -16.07 14.05
N THR A 304 8.87 -17.22 14.74
CA THR A 304 9.03 -17.29 16.20
C THR A 304 10.32 -16.61 16.67
N SER A 305 11.45 -16.87 16.02
CA SER A 305 12.74 -16.24 16.33
C SER A 305 12.68 -14.70 16.17
N LEU A 306 12.05 -14.24 15.08
CA LEU A 306 11.83 -12.81 14.82
C LEU A 306 10.99 -12.19 15.94
N PHE A 307 9.85 -12.77 16.32
CA PHE A 307 9.02 -12.23 17.40
C PHE A 307 9.74 -12.19 18.74
N ASN A 308 10.52 -13.23 19.08
CA ASN A 308 11.34 -13.24 20.29
C ASN A 308 12.38 -12.11 20.29
N SER A 309 12.93 -11.77 19.13
CA SER A 309 13.90 -10.67 18.99
C SER A 309 13.31 -9.28 19.26
N LEU A 310 11.99 -9.10 19.09
CA LEU A 310 11.30 -7.83 19.36
C LEU A 310 11.35 -7.41 20.84
N SER A 311 11.67 -8.34 21.75
CA SER A 311 11.94 -8.02 23.15
C SER A 311 13.01 -6.94 23.33
N THR A 312 13.98 -6.86 22.42
CA THR A 312 15.04 -5.83 22.41
C THR A 312 14.55 -4.45 21.97
N GLN A 313 13.38 -4.37 21.33
CA GLN A 313 12.85 -3.15 20.67
C GLN A 313 11.60 -2.60 21.37
N THR A 314 11.28 -3.08 22.57
CA THR A 314 10.05 -2.71 23.32
C THR A 314 9.92 -1.22 23.62
N ARG A 315 11.03 -0.47 23.69
CA ARG A 315 11.05 0.98 23.95
C ARG A 315 11.13 1.84 22.69
N SER A 316 11.42 1.27 21.52
CA SER A 316 11.63 2.04 20.29
C SER A 316 10.52 1.84 19.26
N LEU A 317 9.90 0.65 19.22
CA LEU A 317 8.95 0.26 18.18
C LEU A 317 7.66 1.07 18.28
N ARG A 318 7.26 1.67 17.15
CA ARG A 318 6.08 2.53 17.00
C ARG A 318 5.08 2.02 15.98
N HIS A 319 5.54 1.41 14.89
CA HIS A 319 4.69 1.00 13.78
C HIS A 319 4.99 -0.43 13.33
N VAL A 320 4.00 -1.32 13.46
CA VAL A 320 4.07 -2.71 12.99
C VAL A 320 3.02 -2.94 11.92
N LYS A 321 3.45 -3.44 10.76
CA LYS A 321 2.55 -3.81 9.66
C LYS A 321 2.89 -5.19 9.13
N PHE A 322 1.98 -6.14 9.23
CA PHE A 322 2.12 -7.47 8.62
C PHE A 322 1.04 -7.67 7.55
N ASP A 323 1.43 -8.20 6.39
CA ASP A 323 0.56 -8.39 5.23
C ASP A 323 0.82 -9.77 4.60
N GLY A 324 -0.12 -10.71 4.65
CA GLY A 324 0.03 -12.03 4.06
C GLY A 324 1.01 -12.94 4.80
N CYS A 325 1.16 -12.79 6.12
CA CYS A 325 2.02 -13.64 6.96
C CYS A 325 1.23 -14.84 7.52
N THR A 326 1.45 -16.04 6.97
CA THR A 326 0.55 -17.21 7.17
C THR A 326 1.22 -18.49 7.68
N SER A 327 2.49 -18.45 8.11
CA SER A 327 3.26 -19.64 8.48
C SER A 327 2.84 -20.32 9.78
N GLN A 328 2.15 -19.61 10.65
CA GLN A 328 1.76 -20.05 11.97
C GLN A 328 0.24 -20.12 12.08
N LYS A 329 -0.27 -21.06 12.89
CA LYS A 329 -1.70 -21.15 13.23
C LYS A 329 -2.21 -19.79 13.75
N CYS A 330 -1.44 -19.15 14.64
CA CYS A 330 -1.62 -17.77 15.10
C CYS A 330 -0.27 -17.08 15.29
N LEU A 331 -0.19 -15.76 15.04
CA LEU A 331 1.01 -14.97 15.25
C LEU A 331 1.24 -14.74 16.77
N PRO A 332 2.46 -14.90 17.31
CA PRO A 332 2.77 -14.68 18.73
C PRO A 332 2.88 -13.17 19.02
N LEU A 333 1.75 -12.48 19.00
CA LEU A 333 1.69 -11.03 19.14
C LEU A 333 1.80 -10.54 20.59
N SER A 334 1.87 -11.43 21.57
CA SER A 334 1.96 -11.10 23.00
C SER A 334 3.19 -10.26 23.37
N ILE A 335 4.24 -10.26 22.54
CA ILE A 335 5.40 -9.38 22.73
C ILE A 335 5.08 -7.91 22.39
N LEU A 336 4.14 -7.68 21.45
CA LEU A 336 3.77 -6.35 21.00
C LEU A 336 2.98 -5.59 22.08
N SER A 337 2.23 -6.29 22.92
CA SER A 337 1.54 -5.71 24.09
C SER A 337 2.48 -5.31 25.24
N LYS A 338 3.80 -5.43 25.05
CA LYS A 338 4.84 -4.90 25.95
C LYS A 338 5.55 -3.68 25.37
N CYS A 339 5.22 -3.29 24.13
CA CYS A 339 5.90 -2.20 23.43
C CYS A 339 5.30 -0.85 23.87
N SER A 340 6.03 -0.11 24.71
CA SER A 340 5.53 1.09 25.40
C SER A 340 5.26 2.28 24.49
N ASN A 341 5.86 2.30 23.29
CA ASN A 341 5.73 3.38 22.32
C ASN A 341 4.99 2.95 21.05
N LEU A 342 4.33 1.78 21.05
CA LEU A 342 3.64 1.26 19.88
C LEU A 342 2.38 2.09 19.61
N GLU A 343 2.35 2.78 18.46
CA GLU A 343 1.28 3.68 18.04
C GLU A 343 0.38 3.04 16.97
N THR A 344 0.92 2.14 16.14
CA THR A 344 0.21 1.57 15.00
C THR A 344 0.46 0.07 14.89
N LEU A 345 -0.64 -0.70 14.82
CA LEU A 345 -0.63 -2.12 14.49
C LEU A 345 -1.58 -2.39 13.32
N ILE A 346 -1.05 -2.89 12.21
CA ILE A 346 -1.81 -3.25 11.00
C ILE A 346 -1.53 -4.70 10.64
N LEU A 347 -2.56 -5.54 10.60
CA LEU A 347 -2.46 -6.95 10.23
C LEU A 347 -3.44 -7.26 9.10
N SER A 348 -2.93 -7.67 7.94
CA SER A 348 -3.73 -7.99 6.76
C SER A 348 -3.43 -9.39 6.27
N TYR A 349 -4.46 -10.22 6.05
CA TYR A 349 -4.29 -11.59 5.55
C TYR A 349 -3.30 -12.43 6.38
N CYS A 350 -3.34 -12.28 7.70
CA CYS A 350 -2.43 -12.97 8.63
C CYS A 350 -3.10 -14.14 9.38
N GLY A 351 -2.31 -15.18 9.71
CA GLY A 351 -2.77 -16.38 10.44
C GLY A 351 -3.41 -17.48 9.57
N ASP A 352 -3.62 -18.67 10.13
CA ASP A 352 -4.26 -19.79 9.43
C ASP A 352 -5.78 -19.77 9.64
N TYR A 353 -6.51 -19.17 8.71
CA TYR A 353 -7.98 -19.12 8.69
C TYR A 353 -8.65 -20.49 8.48
N ARG A 354 -7.91 -21.54 8.08
CA ARG A 354 -8.48 -22.86 7.79
C ARG A 354 -8.55 -23.77 9.00
N ASN A 355 -7.68 -23.56 9.99
CA ASN A 355 -7.63 -24.37 11.21
C ASN A 355 -7.79 -23.46 12.42
N LYS A 356 -9.04 -23.12 12.81
CA LYS A 356 -9.31 -22.46 14.10
C LYS A 356 -8.65 -23.31 15.20
N PRO A 357 -7.55 -22.86 15.82
CA PRO A 357 -6.92 -23.66 16.85
C PRO A 357 -7.89 -23.74 18.03
N SER A 358 -8.22 -24.96 18.47
CA SER A 358 -8.95 -25.21 19.70
C SER A 358 -8.31 -24.39 20.83
N LEU A 359 -9.10 -23.49 21.44
CA LEU A 359 -8.68 -22.64 22.56
C LEU A 359 -7.88 -23.47 23.59
N PRO A 360 -6.64 -23.08 23.94
CA PRO A 360 -6.05 -23.57 25.17
C PRO A 360 -6.92 -23.09 26.34
N SER A 361 -7.46 -24.01 27.12
CA SER A 361 -8.37 -23.80 28.26
C SER A 361 -7.75 -23.06 29.46
N THR A 362 -6.57 -22.46 29.29
CA THR A 362 -5.75 -21.86 30.35
C THR A 362 -5.10 -20.57 29.86
N TYR A 363 -5.90 -19.53 29.63
CA TYR A 363 -5.39 -18.16 29.48
C TYR A 363 -6.19 -17.21 30.38
N ASN A 364 -6.03 -17.42 31.69
CA ASN A 364 -6.44 -16.48 32.74
C ASN A 364 -5.24 -15.64 33.21
N GLU A 365 -4.41 -15.15 32.30
CA GLU A 365 -3.45 -14.11 32.66
C GLU A 365 -4.14 -12.76 32.57
N LYS A 366 -4.38 -12.15 33.75
CA LYS A 366 -4.64 -10.73 33.90
C LYS A 366 -3.54 -9.97 33.17
N VAL A 367 -3.82 -9.51 31.95
CA VAL A 367 -2.90 -8.66 31.22
C VAL A 367 -2.79 -7.35 32.00
N SER A 368 -1.65 -7.19 32.67
CA SER A 368 -1.15 -5.86 33.00
C SER A 368 -0.84 -5.20 31.64
N SER A 369 -1.73 -4.29 31.24
CA SER A 369 -1.66 -3.44 30.04
C SER A 369 -0.23 -3.00 29.70
N ILE A 370 0.09 -2.76 28.41
CA ILE A 370 0.80 -1.56 27.87
C ILE A 370 1.14 -1.74 26.36
N ALA A 371 0.33 -1.13 25.49
CA ALA A 371 0.77 -0.59 24.21
C ALA A 371 -0.18 0.56 23.84
N PRO A 372 0.24 1.84 23.86
CA PRO A 372 -0.64 2.99 23.69
C PRO A 372 -1.03 3.21 22.21
N LEU A 373 -1.67 2.23 21.61
CA LEU A 373 -2.05 2.25 20.20
C LEU A 373 -2.99 3.43 19.92
N LYS A 374 -2.68 4.14 18.84
CA LYS A 374 -3.57 5.12 18.20
C LYS A 374 -4.35 4.48 17.06
N THR A 375 -3.75 3.51 16.38
CA THR A 375 -4.33 2.84 15.21
C THR A 375 -4.21 1.32 15.34
N LEU A 376 -5.36 0.64 15.25
CA LEU A 376 -5.46 -0.81 15.14
C LEU A 376 -6.26 -1.18 13.90
N GLN A 377 -5.65 -1.93 12.97
CA GLN A 377 -6.30 -2.38 11.74
C GLN A 377 -6.11 -3.88 11.55
N LEU A 378 -7.22 -4.60 11.44
CA LEU A 378 -7.27 -6.03 11.16
C LEU A 378 -8.10 -6.24 9.90
N ASN A 379 -7.48 -6.73 8.83
CA ASN A 379 -8.14 -7.00 7.55
C ASN A 379 -7.97 -8.46 7.16
N SER A 380 -9.06 -9.21 7.05
CA SER A 380 -9.03 -10.64 6.69
C SER A 380 -7.99 -11.44 7.51
N THR A 381 -7.87 -11.12 8.80
CA THR A 381 -6.90 -11.71 9.74
C THR A 381 -7.65 -12.37 10.90
N TYR A 382 -7.18 -13.52 11.38
CA TYR A 382 -7.68 -14.14 12.60
C TYR A 382 -6.70 -13.96 13.76
N LEU A 383 -7.20 -13.48 14.89
CA LEU A 383 -6.47 -13.38 16.18
C LEU A 383 -7.23 -14.14 17.28
N TYR A 384 -6.54 -14.56 18.34
CA TYR A 384 -7.25 -14.99 19.53
C TYR A 384 -8.05 -13.83 20.14
N ASN A 385 -9.21 -14.15 20.71
CA ASN A 385 -10.07 -13.15 21.36
C ASN A 385 -9.34 -12.40 22.49
N SER A 386 -8.52 -13.11 23.26
CA SER A 386 -7.66 -12.54 24.30
C SER A 386 -6.68 -11.50 23.77
N ASP A 387 -6.06 -11.75 22.61
CA ASP A 387 -5.09 -10.84 22.01
C ASP A 387 -5.78 -9.55 21.58
N LEU A 388 -6.92 -9.66 20.86
CA LEU A 388 -7.69 -8.49 20.43
C LEU A 388 -8.15 -7.63 21.62
N ILE A 389 -8.74 -8.25 22.64
CA ILE A 389 -9.17 -7.54 23.85
C ILE A 389 -7.97 -6.88 24.54
N SER A 390 -6.83 -7.58 24.63
CA SER A 390 -5.61 -7.04 25.25
C SER A 390 -5.07 -5.81 24.52
N PHE A 391 -5.17 -5.75 23.18
CA PHE A 391 -4.77 -4.58 22.42
C PHE A 391 -5.74 -3.40 22.63
N ILE A 392 -7.04 -3.65 22.69
CA ILE A 392 -8.06 -2.61 22.91
C ILE A 392 -7.91 -2.00 24.31
N ILE A 393 -7.90 -2.84 25.36
CA ILE A 393 -7.72 -2.38 26.75
C ILE A 393 -6.31 -1.78 26.93
N GLY A 394 -5.30 -2.42 26.35
CA GLY A 394 -3.90 -2.01 26.40
C GLY A 394 -3.62 -0.65 25.76
N SER A 395 -4.49 -0.20 24.85
CA SER A 395 -4.45 1.13 24.23
C SER A 395 -4.69 2.26 25.22
N ASN A 396 -5.18 1.97 26.44
CA ASN A 396 -5.36 2.94 27.51
C ASN A 396 -6.07 4.22 27.06
N LYS A 397 -7.21 4.07 26.38
CA LYS A 397 -8.03 5.18 25.85
C LYS A 397 -7.34 6.05 24.78
N ASN A 398 -6.19 5.66 24.23
CA ASN A 398 -5.50 6.40 23.16
C ASN A 398 -5.96 6.05 21.73
N LEU A 399 -6.77 5.00 21.57
CA LEU A 399 -7.17 4.54 20.23
C LEU A 399 -8.02 5.60 19.51
N GLN A 400 -7.59 5.98 18.31
CA GLN A 400 -8.22 6.98 17.45
C GLN A 400 -8.79 6.36 16.17
N GLU A 401 -8.16 5.31 15.66
CA GLU A 401 -8.60 4.59 14.46
C GLU A 401 -8.67 3.08 14.72
N LEU A 402 -9.86 2.52 14.48
CA LEU A 402 -10.14 1.10 14.59
C LEU A 402 -10.75 0.59 13.29
N ILE A 403 -10.05 -0.34 12.62
CA ILE A 403 -10.53 -1.03 11.44
C ILE A 403 -10.58 -2.54 11.74
N LEU A 404 -11.78 -3.12 11.66
CA LEU A 404 -12.08 -4.52 11.94
C LEU A 404 -12.83 -5.13 10.75
N ASP A 405 -12.08 -5.52 9.72
CA ASP A 405 -12.58 -6.31 8.60
C ASP A 405 -12.28 -7.80 8.87
N ILE A 406 -12.94 -8.34 9.89
CA ILE A 406 -12.79 -9.70 10.40
C ILE A 406 -14.15 -10.32 10.73
N ASN A 407 -14.22 -11.63 10.91
CA ASN A 407 -15.46 -12.28 11.34
C ASN A 407 -15.70 -12.05 12.84
N LEU A 408 -16.58 -11.10 13.18
CA LEU A 408 -16.87 -10.75 14.56
C LEU A 408 -17.68 -11.79 15.32
N SER A 409 -18.15 -12.86 14.67
CA SER A 409 -18.76 -14.02 15.35
C SER A 409 -17.86 -14.64 16.41
N ASP A 410 -16.55 -14.55 16.18
CA ASP A 410 -15.54 -15.19 17.00
C ASP A 410 -15.14 -14.31 18.21
N TYR A 411 -15.75 -13.13 18.36
CA TYR A 411 -15.39 -12.11 19.36
C TYR A 411 -16.61 -11.58 20.10
N PRO A 412 -17.17 -12.34 21.06
CA PRO A 412 -18.32 -11.89 21.85
C PRO A 412 -17.96 -10.67 22.71
N SER A 413 -18.94 -9.78 22.93
CA SER A 413 -18.81 -8.58 23.78
C SER A 413 -17.71 -7.59 23.35
N LEU A 414 -17.32 -7.62 22.08
CA LEU A 414 -16.32 -6.70 21.56
C LEU A 414 -16.84 -5.25 21.53
N ASP A 415 -18.13 -5.07 21.28
CA ASP A 415 -18.80 -3.77 21.25
C ASP A 415 -18.75 -3.07 22.62
N THR A 416 -19.02 -3.79 23.71
CA THR A 416 -18.93 -3.25 25.08
C THR A 416 -17.48 -2.94 25.44
N THR A 417 -16.55 -3.82 25.07
CA THR A 417 -15.11 -3.61 25.27
C THR A 417 -14.63 -2.34 24.57
N ILE A 418 -15.04 -2.12 23.31
CA ILE A 418 -14.72 -0.90 22.56
C ILE A 418 -15.35 0.32 23.22
N ALA A 419 -16.63 0.26 23.59
CA ALA A 419 -17.37 1.37 24.18
C ALA A 419 -16.72 1.87 25.48
N GLU A 420 -16.27 0.96 26.36
CA GLU A 420 -15.67 1.31 27.65
C GLU A 420 -14.22 1.80 27.55
N ASN A 421 -13.47 1.36 26.53
CA ASN A 421 -12.03 1.56 26.45
C ASN A 421 -11.57 2.52 25.34
N CYS A 422 -12.44 2.93 24.41
CA CYS A 422 -12.07 3.76 23.25
C CYS A 422 -12.79 5.12 23.17
N PRO A 423 -12.85 5.95 24.23
CA PRO A 423 -13.60 7.22 24.21
C PRO A 423 -13.02 8.28 23.24
N ASN A 424 -11.77 8.11 22.78
CA ASN A 424 -11.10 9.01 21.83
C ASN A 424 -11.17 8.53 20.38
N LEU A 425 -12.00 7.52 20.08
CA LEU A 425 -12.13 6.97 18.75
C LEU A 425 -12.71 8.01 17.79
N ARG A 426 -12.00 8.27 16.68
CA ARG A 426 -12.40 9.19 15.61
C ARG A 426 -12.87 8.45 14.36
N LYS A 427 -12.29 7.28 14.10
CA LYS A 427 -12.57 6.49 12.91
C LYS A 427 -12.85 5.04 13.28
N LEU A 428 -14.02 4.56 12.88
CA LEU A 428 -14.46 3.17 13.03
C LEU A 428 -14.84 2.59 11.68
N LYS A 429 -14.17 1.51 11.26
CA LYS A 429 -14.62 0.67 10.15
C LYS A 429 -14.81 -0.77 10.63
N SER A 430 -15.99 -1.35 10.47
CA SER A 430 -16.26 -2.73 10.93
C SER A 430 -17.50 -3.32 10.26
N ASN A 431 -17.87 -4.54 10.63
CA ASN A 431 -19.19 -5.14 10.36
C ASN A 431 -20.12 -5.09 11.60
N LEU A 432 -19.79 -4.29 12.63
CA LEU A 432 -20.64 -4.07 13.80
C LEU A 432 -21.85 -3.19 13.42
N PHE A 433 -22.99 -3.80 13.16
CA PHE A 433 -24.26 -3.12 12.90
C PHE A 433 -25.33 -3.52 13.93
N GLY A 434 -26.39 -2.71 14.09
CA GLY A 434 -27.45 -2.97 15.06
C GLY A 434 -27.18 -2.36 16.45
N PRO A 435 -27.53 -3.03 17.56
CA PRO A 435 -27.35 -2.49 18.91
C PRO A 435 -25.87 -2.27 19.23
N TYR A 436 -24.97 -3.03 18.62
CA TYR A 436 -23.52 -2.94 18.82
C TYR A 436 -22.95 -1.57 18.46
N ILE A 437 -23.30 -1.02 17.28
CA ILE A 437 -22.85 0.32 16.90
C ILE A 437 -23.44 1.39 17.83
N LEU A 438 -24.69 1.21 18.27
CA LEU A 438 -25.34 2.14 19.18
C LEU A 438 -24.67 2.13 20.56
N THR A 439 -24.27 0.98 21.08
CA THR A 439 -23.48 0.86 22.32
C THR A 439 -22.18 1.64 22.22
N ILE A 440 -21.48 1.55 21.09
CA ILE A 440 -20.23 2.28 20.83
C ILE A 440 -20.50 3.79 20.75
N LEU A 441 -21.50 4.23 19.98
CA LEU A 441 -21.81 5.66 19.81
C LEU A 441 -22.24 6.34 21.12
N LYS A 442 -22.86 5.60 22.05
CA LYS A 442 -23.21 6.12 23.38
C LYS A 442 -22.01 6.48 24.26
N HIS A 443 -20.81 5.96 23.96
CA HIS A 443 -19.61 6.19 24.77
C HIS A 443 -18.48 6.88 23.98
N CYS A 444 -18.47 6.75 22.65
CA CYS A 444 -17.44 7.26 21.77
C CYS A 444 -17.91 8.54 21.04
N HIS A 445 -17.91 9.67 21.75
CA HIS A 445 -18.46 10.94 21.26
C HIS A 445 -17.53 11.76 20.35
N LYS A 446 -16.36 11.24 19.99
CA LYS A 446 -15.39 11.91 19.10
C LYS A 446 -15.35 11.30 17.70
N ILE A 447 -16.29 10.41 17.39
CA ILE A 447 -16.33 9.71 16.11
C ILE A 447 -16.68 10.69 14.99
N GLU A 448 -15.77 10.78 14.01
CA GLU A 448 -15.90 11.60 12.81
C GLU A 448 -16.22 10.75 11.57
N TYR A 449 -15.78 9.48 11.56
CA TYR A 449 -15.96 8.59 10.41
C TYR A 449 -16.39 7.19 10.84
N ILE A 450 -17.56 6.77 10.33
CA ILE A 450 -18.11 5.43 10.48
C ILE A 450 -18.21 4.78 9.09
N ASN A 451 -17.69 3.57 8.96
CA ASN A 451 -17.85 2.74 7.77
C ASN A 451 -18.22 1.31 8.14
N ILE A 452 -19.47 0.95 7.93
CA ILE A 452 -20.01 -0.37 8.22
C ILE A 452 -20.14 -1.13 6.91
N LYS A 453 -19.48 -2.29 6.81
CA LYS A 453 -19.56 -3.18 5.63
C LYS A 453 -19.89 -4.60 6.06
N GLY A 454 -20.75 -5.30 5.32
CA GLY A 454 -20.92 -6.75 5.46
C GLY A 454 -22.34 -7.27 5.27
N ALA A 455 -22.50 -8.59 5.26
CA ALA A 455 -23.82 -9.20 5.15
C ALA A 455 -24.59 -9.10 6.48
N TYR A 456 -25.71 -8.37 6.47
CA TYR A 456 -26.68 -8.36 7.56
C TYR A 456 -27.68 -9.49 7.35
N HIS A 457 -27.60 -10.55 8.16
CA HIS A 457 -28.53 -11.67 8.08
C HIS A 457 -29.53 -11.58 9.23
N ARG A 458 -30.80 -11.26 8.93
CA ARG A 458 -31.92 -11.54 9.85
C ARG A 458 -31.89 -13.03 10.16
N GLY A 459 -31.55 -13.40 11.40
CA GLY A 459 -31.58 -14.78 11.88
C GLY A 459 -30.24 -15.52 11.96
N SER A 460 -29.11 -14.93 11.58
CA SER A 460 -27.82 -15.47 12.07
C SER A 460 -27.74 -15.25 13.58
N SER A 461 -27.37 -16.28 14.34
CA SER A 461 -27.45 -16.33 15.81
C SER A 461 -26.70 -15.21 16.55
N LEU A 462 -25.87 -14.42 15.87
CA LEU A 462 -25.15 -13.26 16.42
C LEU A 462 -25.95 -11.95 16.35
N PHE A 463 -27.01 -11.90 15.55
CA PHE A 463 -27.79 -10.70 15.25
C PHE A 463 -29.29 -10.93 15.45
N GLN A 464 -29.68 -11.61 16.54
CA GLN A 464 -31.06 -11.52 17.03
C GLN A 464 -31.30 -10.08 17.49
N THR A 465 -31.72 -9.26 16.54
CA THR A 465 -32.07 -7.86 16.79
C THR A 465 -33.52 -7.67 16.39
N TYR A 466 -34.31 -7.16 17.33
CA TYR A 466 -35.72 -6.79 17.12
C TYR A 466 -35.86 -5.44 16.40
N LEU A 467 -34.75 -4.77 16.07
CA LEU A 467 -34.72 -3.44 15.46
C LEU A 467 -34.50 -3.55 13.95
N GLU A 468 -35.32 -2.84 13.20
CA GLU A 468 -35.19 -2.75 11.74
C GLU A 468 -33.96 -1.89 11.35
N PRO A 469 -33.28 -2.18 10.23
CA PRO A 469 -32.13 -1.40 9.76
C PRO A 469 -32.41 0.11 9.69
N GLY A 470 -33.60 0.52 9.27
CA GLY A 470 -34.04 1.91 9.26
C GLY A 470 -34.12 2.56 10.64
N GLN A 471 -34.59 1.82 11.65
CA GLN A 471 -34.62 2.28 13.05
C GLN A 471 -33.21 2.44 13.62
N ILE A 472 -32.28 1.55 13.24
CA ILE A 472 -30.88 1.66 13.61
C ILE A 472 -30.26 2.90 12.96
N LEU A 473 -30.53 3.14 11.68
CA LEU A 473 -30.07 4.33 10.97
C LEU A 473 -30.57 5.61 11.66
N GLU A 474 -31.86 5.67 12.00
CA GLU A 474 -32.46 6.78 12.74
C GLU A 474 -31.81 6.98 14.11
N GLN A 475 -31.54 5.91 14.86
CA GLN A 475 -30.86 6.00 16.16
C GLN A 475 -29.39 6.39 16.04
N ILE A 476 -28.71 6.04 14.94
CA ILE A 476 -27.36 6.55 14.65
C ILE A 476 -27.42 8.07 14.53
N ALA A 477 -28.41 8.64 13.82
CA ALA A 477 -28.56 10.09 13.70
C ALA A 477 -28.74 10.78 15.06
N THR A 478 -29.50 10.18 15.99
CA THR A 478 -29.76 10.79 17.31
C THR A 478 -28.64 10.57 18.33
N THR A 479 -27.89 9.47 18.21
CA THR A 479 -26.87 9.07 19.20
C THR A 479 -25.48 9.59 18.83
N SER A 480 -25.24 9.82 17.54
CA SER A 480 -23.94 10.31 17.06
C SER A 480 -23.66 11.72 17.54
N SER A 481 -22.38 12.02 17.78
CA SER A 481 -21.93 13.37 18.09
C SER A 481 -22.04 14.31 16.89
N GLU A 482 -22.09 15.62 17.14
CA GLU A 482 -21.99 16.66 16.10
C GLU A 482 -20.69 16.61 15.28
N GLN A 483 -19.70 15.84 15.73
CA GLN A 483 -18.43 15.65 15.05
C GLN A 483 -18.51 14.64 13.89
N LEU A 484 -19.63 13.93 13.71
CA LEU A 484 -19.78 12.94 12.65
C LEU A 484 -19.78 13.61 11.28
N LYS A 485 -18.73 13.35 10.50
CA LYS A 485 -18.52 13.90 9.15
C LYS A 485 -18.83 12.91 8.05
N LYS A 486 -18.54 11.62 8.27
CA LYS A 486 -18.66 10.60 7.22
C LYS A 486 -19.36 9.37 7.76
N LEU A 487 -20.45 8.98 7.11
CA LEU A 487 -21.20 7.78 7.42
C LEU A 487 -21.36 6.92 6.16
N VAL A 488 -20.86 5.69 6.21
CA VAL A 488 -21.05 4.70 5.14
C VAL A 488 -21.63 3.45 5.75
N ILE A 489 -22.78 2.99 5.26
CA ILE A 489 -23.43 1.75 5.68
C ILE A 489 -23.73 0.91 4.45
N ASP A 490 -22.82 -0.01 4.14
CA ASP A 490 -22.94 -0.97 3.05
C ASP A 490 -23.25 -2.36 3.62
N ILE A 491 -24.54 -2.59 3.85
CA ILE A 491 -25.09 -3.85 4.36
C ILE A 491 -26.00 -4.50 3.33
N SER A 492 -26.28 -5.80 3.45
CA SER A 492 -27.20 -6.52 2.56
C SER A 492 -28.62 -5.94 2.55
N SER A 493 -29.06 -5.31 3.64
CA SER A 493 -30.36 -4.63 3.72
C SER A 493 -30.35 -3.28 2.99
N LEU A 494 -31.53 -2.83 2.56
CA LEU A 494 -31.73 -1.58 1.83
C LEU A 494 -32.53 -0.60 2.69
N PHE A 495 -32.13 0.66 2.70
CA PHE A 495 -32.87 1.75 3.33
C PHE A 495 -33.95 2.27 2.39
N THR A 496 -35.17 2.44 2.91
CA THR A 496 -36.28 3.03 2.16
C THR A 496 -36.15 4.55 2.09
N ASN A 497 -36.93 5.20 1.23
CA ASN A 497 -37.06 6.66 1.23
C ASN A 497 -37.45 7.22 2.61
N GLU A 498 -38.34 6.53 3.35
CA GLU A 498 -38.79 6.96 4.68
C GLU A 498 -37.67 6.87 5.73
N ASP A 499 -36.84 5.82 5.68
CA ASP A 499 -35.70 5.66 6.58
C ASP A 499 -34.69 6.80 6.41
N LEU A 500 -34.42 7.16 5.15
CA LEU A 500 -33.53 8.27 4.83
C LEU A 500 -34.12 9.61 5.28
N SER A 501 -35.41 9.83 5.08
CA SER A 501 -36.08 11.05 5.56
C SER A 501 -35.96 11.20 7.08
N LYS A 502 -36.26 10.13 7.83
CA LYS A 502 -36.11 10.10 9.29
C LYS A 502 -34.67 10.36 9.73
N PHE A 503 -33.70 9.77 9.04
CA PHE A 503 -32.28 9.99 9.29
C PHE A 503 -31.88 11.45 9.08
N PHE A 504 -32.12 11.99 7.89
CA PHE A 504 -31.73 13.36 7.54
C PHE A 504 -32.45 14.42 8.38
N ALA A 505 -33.69 14.16 8.80
CA ALA A 505 -34.42 15.04 9.70
C ALA A 505 -33.72 15.19 11.06
N LYS A 506 -33.10 14.11 11.58
CA LYS A 506 -32.47 14.06 12.91
C LYS A 506 -30.95 14.21 12.89
N CYS A 507 -30.30 14.05 11.74
CA CYS A 507 -28.85 14.12 11.61
C CYS A 507 -28.30 15.53 11.90
N CYS A 508 -27.12 15.58 12.53
CA CYS A 508 -26.38 16.82 12.78
C CYS A 508 -25.87 17.45 11.47
N GLY A 509 -25.66 18.77 11.47
CA GLY A 509 -25.27 19.54 10.28
C GLY A 509 -23.84 19.37 9.78
N GLY A 510 -22.99 18.61 10.48
CA GLY A 510 -21.57 18.44 10.16
C GLY A 510 -21.25 17.34 9.14
N LEU A 511 -22.26 16.73 8.50
CA LEU A 511 -22.06 15.59 7.61
C LEU A 511 -21.48 16.04 6.26
N GLU A 512 -20.25 15.61 5.95
CA GLU A 512 -19.56 15.81 4.67
C GLU A 512 -19.86 14.69 3.67
N TYR A 513 -20.18 13.48 4.15
CA TYR A 513 -20.41 12.32 3.29
C TYR A 513 -21.41 11.32 3.86
N PHE A 514 -22.36 10.90 3.03
CA PHE A 514 -23.26 9.78 3.31
C PHE A 514 -23.13 8.73 2.20
N GLY A 515 -23.10 7.45 2.57
CA GLY A 515 -23.21 6.35 1.62
C GLY A 515 -24.01 5.17 2.17
N GLY A 516 -24.87 4.58 1.35
CA GLY A 516 -25.60 3.37 1.75
C GLY A 516 -26.45 2.75 0.64
N GLY A 517 -26.82 1.49 0.83
CA GLY A 517 -27.72 0.78 -0.08
C GLY A 517 -29.17 1.19 0.16
N CYS A 518 -29.87 1.59 -0.89
CA CYS A 518 -31.23 2.15 -0.82
C CYS A 518 -32.18 1.46 -1.80
N TYR A 519 -33.47 1.50 -1.46
CA TYR A 519 -34.57 1.06 -2.31
C TYR A 519 -35.66 2.13 -2.35
N GLY A 520 -36.04 2.57 -3.55
CA GLY A 520 -37.14 3.51 -3.73
C GLY A 520 -36.94 4.46 -4.90
N TYR A 521 -37.52 5.66 -4.80
CA TYR A 521 -37.48 6.69 -5.83
C TYR A 521 -36.30 7.62 -5.61
N ARG A 522 -35.48 7.83 -6.64
CA ARG A 522 -34.27 8.68 -6.55
C ARG A 522 -34.62 10.14 -6.27
N GLU A 523 -35.64 10.67 -6.95
CA GLU A 523 -36.12 12.04 -6.77
C GLU A 523 -36.48 12.35 -5.32
N HIS A 524 -37.20 11.44 -4.65
CA HIS A 524 -37.53 11.61 -3.23
C HIS A 524 -36.27 11.62 -2.36
N VAL A 525 -35.27 10.76 -2.64
CA VAL A 525 -33.99 10.80 -1.92
C VAL A 525 -33.29 12.15 -2.11
N GLU A 526 -33.26 12.68 -3.34
CA GLU A 526 -32.66 13.98 -3.65
C GLU A 526 -33.39 15.13 -2.93
N GLU A 527 -34.72 15.10 -2.88
CA GLU A 527 -35.52 16.07 -2.13
C GLU A 527 -35.17 16.09 -0.64
N GLU A 528 -35.03 14.92 -0.01
CA GLU A 528 -34.67 14.82 1.41
C GLU A 528 -33.23 15.30 1.67
N ILE A 529 -32.29 14.97 0.78
CA ILE A 529 -30.91 15.50 0.83
C ILE A 529 -30.92 17.03 0.74
N MET A 530 -31.71 17.59 -0.16
CA MET A 530 -31.83 19.04 -0.34
C MET A 530 -32.49 19.72 0.85
N LYS A 531 -33.48 19.08 1.50
CA LYS A 531 -34.08 19.57 2.75
C LYS A 531 -33.03 19.63 3.87
N TYR A 532 -32.22 18.58 4.03
CA TYR A 532 -31.09 18.56 4.96
C TYR A 532 -30.08 19.67 4.67
N ALA A 533 -29.68 19.83 3.41
CA ALA A 533 -28.72 20.84 2.98
C ALA A 533 -29.20 22.26 3.31
N ARG A 534 -30.48 22.58 3.03
CA ARG A 534 -31.09 23.87 3.38
C ARG A 534 -31.18 24.09 4.89
N LYS A 535 -31.53 23.05 5.65
CA LYS A 535 -31.66 23.13 7.11
C LYS A 535 -30.35 23.55 7.79
N TRP A 536 -29.22 23.05 7.30
CA TRP A 536 -27.91 23.25 7.91
C TRP A 536 -27.00 24.24 7.16
N GLY A 537 -27.44 24.77 6.01
CA GLY A 537 -26.67 25.70 5.20
C GLY A 537 -25.43 25.08 4.55
N VAL A 538 -25.45 23.77 4.26
CA VAL A 538 -24.35 23.04 3.60
C VAL A 538 -24.64 22.88 2.11
N GLY A 539 -23.62 22.97 1.26
CA GLY A 539 -23.76 22.75 -0.18
C GLY A 539 -23.78 21.27 -0.52
N VAL A 540 -24.53 20.87 -1.55
CA VAL A 540 -24.44 19.52 -2.13
C VAL A 540 -23.43 19.56 -3.28
N VAL A 541 -22.27 18.94 -3.07
CA VAL A 541 -21.16 18.91 -4.06
C VAL A 541 -21.44 17.88 -5.14
N GLY A 542 -22.08 16.77 -4.80
CA GLY A 542 -22.45 15.76 -5.78
C GLY A 542 -23.24 14.60 -5.16
N ILE A 543 -24.16 14.08 -5.96
CA ILE A 543 -24.93 12.87 -5.69
C ILE A 543 -24.58 11.88 -6.79
N SER A 544 -24.21 10.65 -6.42
CA SER A 544 -23.95 9.57 -7.37
C SER A 544 -24.68 8.30 -6.97
N TYR A 545 -25.19 7.60 -7.99
CA TYR A 545 -25.91 6.36 -7.87
C TYR A 545 -25.13 5.25 -8.57
N GLU A 546 -24.79 4.19 -7.83
CA GLU A 546 -24.21 2.98 -8.43
C GLU A 546 -25.28 1.88 -8.48
N SER A 547 -25.37 1.17 -9.61
CA SER A 547 -26.27 0.02 -9.75
C SER A 547 -25.76 -1.15 -8.90
N ARG A 548 -26.65 -1.72 -8.07
CA ARG A 548 -26.29 -2.85 -7.21
C ARG A 548 -26.48 -4.15 -7.99
N SER A 549 -25.41 -4.72 -8.55
CA SER A 549 -25.43 -6.10 -9.05
C SER A 549 -25.30 -7.07 -7.88
N PHE A 550 -26.31 -7.89 -7.59
CA PHE A 550 -26.14 -9.02 -6.67
C PHE A 550 -25.12 -9.99 -7.30
N GLY A 551 -23.91 -10.04 -6.74
CA GLY A 551 -22.90 -11.00 -7.19
C GLY A 551 -23.42 -12.43 -7.03
N THR A 552 -23.34 -13.20 -8.11
CA THR A 552 -23.61 -14.64 -8.16
C THR A 552 -22.80 -15.37 -7.09
N ILE A 553 -23.46 -15.77 -6.00
CA ILE A 553 -22.98 -16.84 -5.13
C ILE A 553 -23.49 -18.14 -5.76
N GLY A 554 -22.56 -18.89 -6.39
CA GLY A 554 -22.84 -20.22 -6.90
C GLY A 554 -23.27 -21.16 -5.79
N GLY A 555 -24.50 -21.69 -5.88
CA GLY A 555 -25.03 -22.65 -4.94
C GLY A 555 -26.56 -22.76 -5.02
N SER A 556 -27.03 -23.66 -5.89
CA SER A 556 -28.41 -24.19 -5.96
C SER A 556 -29.54 -23.17 -6.16
N MET A 557 -29.99 -23.06 -7.41
CA MET A 557 -31.33 -22.57 -7.77
C MET A 557 -32.40 -23.35 -7.00
N GLY A 558 -33.17 -22.67 -6.14
CA GLY A 558 -34.31 -23.27 -5.47
C GLY A 558 -35.04 -22.37 -4.46
N GLY A 559 -34.43 -21.29 -3.98
CA GLY A 559 -35.02 -20.45 -2.91
C GLY A 559 -35.53 -19.07 -3.31
N LEU A 560 -35.15 -18.53 -4.48
CA LEU A 560 -35.38 -17.11 -4.82
C LEU A 560 -36.73 -16.82 -5.48
N GLY A 561 -37.47 -17.84 -5.94
CA GLY A 561 -38.84 -17.67 -6.43
C GLY A 561 -39.89 -17.48 -5.32
N GLY A 562 -39.55 -17.79 -4.06
CA GLY A 562 -40.49 -17.71 -2.93
C GLY A 562 -40.59 -16.33 -2.26
N LEU A 563 -39.55 -15.50 -2.35
CA LEU A 563 -39.51 -14.20 -1.67
C LEU A 563 -40.17 -13.07 -2.46
N LEU A 564 -40.22 -13.18 -3.79
CA LEU A 564 -40.97 -12.24 -4.65
C LEU A 564 -42.49 -12.52 -4.66
N ASN A 565 -42.91 -13.77 -4.44
CA ASN A 565 -44.33 -14.14 -4.40
C ASN A 565 -45.02 -13.83 -3.06
N ALA A 566 -44.29 -13.65 -1.97
CA ALA A 566 -44.88 -13.38 -0.65
C ALA A 566 -45.37 -11.93 -0.48
N TRP A 567 -44.96 -11.00 -1.35
CA TRP A 567 -45.39 -9.60 -1.31
C TRP A 567 -46.37 -9.24 -2.44
N GLY A 568 -46.66 -10.17 -3.36
CA GLY A 568 -47.54 -9.95 -4.53
C GLY A 568 -49.00 -10.41 -4.37
N ASN A 569 -49.34 -11.20 -3.35
CA ASN A 569 -50.72 -11.66 -3.16
C ASN A 569 -51.54 -10.65 -2.36
N GLY A 570 -51.95 -9.56 -3.01
CA GLY A 570 -52.81 -8.55 -2.39
C GLY A 570 -53.50 -7.57 -3.32
N MET A 571 -53.15 -7.50 -4.60
CA MET A 571 -53.89 -6.71 -5.60
C MET A 571 -53.81 -7.42 -6.95
N GLY A 572 -54.94 -7.96 -7.41
CA GLY A 572 -55.05 -8.55 -8.73
C GLY A 572 -55.01 -7.47 -9.80
N PHE A 573 -54.26 -7.71 -10.86
CA PHE A 573 -54.54 -7.17 -12.19
C PHE A 573 -54.11 -8.20 -13.24
N ASP A 574 -55.09 -8.61 -14.03
CA ASP A 574 -54.95 -9.45 -15.21
C ASP A 574 -54.12 -8.74 -16.28
N GLY A 575 -53.41 -9.55 -17.09
CA GLY A 575 -52.62 -9.06 -18.22
C GLY A 575 -53.47 -8.79 -19.47
N GLU A 576 -52.98 -7.90 -20.32
CA GLU A 576 -52.77 -8.12 -21.76
C GLU A 576 -52.16 -6.87 -22.43
N ASP A 577 -51.26 -7.14 -23.38
CA ASP A 577 -50.89 -6.43 -24.60
C ASP A 577 -50.43 -4.94 -24.61
N GLY A 578 -49.20 -4.77 -25.12
CA GLY A 578 -49.02 -4.12 -26.43
C GLY A 578 -48.80 -2.60 -26.48
N SER A 579 -47.60 -2.25 -26.99
CA SER A 579 -47.25 -1.03 -27.75
C SER A 579 -46.90 0.28 -27.02
N GLU A 580 -45.80 0.84 -27.53
CA GLU A 580 -45.22 2.17 -27.40
C GLU A 580 -46.10 3.25 -26.77
N PHE A 581 -45.65 3.82 -25.65
CA PHE A 581 -45.72 5.26 -25.38
C PHE A 581 -44.69 5.62 -24.30
N GLY A 582 -43.93 6.68 -24.55
CA GLY A 582 -43.02 7.27 -23.58
C GLY A 582 -43.79 7.65 -22.32
N ASN A 583 -43.37 7.08 -21.20
CA ASN A 583 -43.67 7.56 -19.87
C ASN A 583 -42.39 7.37 -19.08
N GLU A 584 -41.88 8.46 -18.52
CA GLU A 584 -40.99 8.42 -17.36
C GLU A 584 -41.73 7.68 -16.26
N ARG A 585 -41.68 6.34 -16.29
CA ARG A 585 -42.06 5.53 -15.15
C ARG A 585 -40.95 5.76 -14.14
N HIS A 586 -41.24 6.58 -13.14
CA HIS A 586 -40.48 6.61 -11.90
C HIS A 586 -40.53 5.19 -11.34
N GLU A 587 -39.57 4.35 -11.72
CA GLU A 587 -39.51 2.97 -11.23
C GLU A 587 -38.73 2.96 -9.92
N MET A 588 -39.32 2.35 -8.90
CA MET A 588 -38.61 2.00 -7.68
C MET A 588 -37.38 1.17 -8.05
N SER A 589 -36.20 1.64 -7.65
CA SER A 589 -34.95 0.98 -7.99
C SER A 589 -34.11 0.70 -6.76
N VAL A 590 -33.26 -0.31 -6.86
CA VAL A 590 -32.21 -0.59 -5.89
C VAL A 590 -30.92 0.09 -6.35
N PHE A 591 -30.30 0.87 -5.48
CA PHE A 591 -29.09 1.61 -5.80
C PHE A 591 -28.21 1.81 -4.57
N ASN A 592 -26.91 1.97 -4.78
CA ASN A 592 -26.02 2.50 -3.75
C ASN A 592 -26.00 4.02 -3.91
N LEU A 593 -26.44 4.71 -2.87
CA LEU A 593 -26.41 6.16 -2.78
C LEU A 593 -25.06 6.61 -2.24
N HIS A 594 -24.49 7.63 -2.87
CA HIS A 594 -23.34 8.36 -2.36
C HIS A 594 -23.60 9.87 -2.47
N VAL A 595 -23.47 10.58 -1.36
CA VAL A 595 -23.74 12.01 -1.26
C VAL A 595 -22.53 12.71 -0.67
N LYS A 596 -22.06 13.76 -1.33
CA LYS A 596 -21.01 14.66 -0.84
C LYS A 596 -21.60 16.03 -0.54
N PHE A 597 -21.34 16.51 0.68
CA PHE A 597 -21.65 17.87 1.11
C PHE A 597 -20.36 18.69 1.21
N GLY A 598 -20.43 20.01 1.08
CA GLY A 598 -19.26 20.91 1.11
C GLY A 598 -19.58 22.37 1.29
#